data_AF-A0A959G9X3-F1
#
_entry.id   AF-A0A959G9X3-F1
#
_cell.length_a   1.000
_cell.length_b   1.000
_cell.length_c   1.000
_cell.angle_alpha   90.00
_cell.angle_beta   90.00
_cell.angle_gamma   90.00
#
_symmetry.space_group_name_H-M   'P 1'
#
loop_
_entity.id
_entity.type
_entity.pdbx_description
1 polymer ?
#
loop_
_entity_poly.entity_id
_entity_poly.type
_entity_poly.pdbx_seq_one_letter_code
_entity_poly.pdbx_strand_id
1 'polypeptide(L)'
;MMKLTDKDYQLYTIEAFASNGLLDGGTTQPLSIRGVNMTTGDRDHNYILKWRSSTRLSVDNMTNELIGAWIALELDIVCVEPFLINISDQFVEKVMTDQPGYKFAQQSIGINFGSKYMEGLFPFINQYNPKNIDQVQQAMMIFVFDMFVDNGDRGQGKMNLFWRDDRYVVLDHEMAFSFLQLLFGQNPHPWLIEKDVDLYKKHPLLLFLKNSTPDINACVEKLTLINDHFWNCVDQWLPAECKSEKIEKIKSRLNSVIANRDIFIEQLNKILAS
;
A
#
# COMPACT_ATOMS: atom_id res chain seq x y z
N MET A 1 -13.70 3.27 5.55
CA MET A 1 -13.22 1.94 5.12
C MET A 1 -12.93 1.16 6.37
N MET A 2 -13.04 -0.17 6.33
CA MET A 2 -12.78 -1.00 7.50
C MET A 2 -11.29 -1.01 7.82
N LYS A 3 -10.93 -0.83 9.08
CA LYS A 3 -9.56 -0.88 9.59
C LYS A 3 -9.20 -2.29 10.04
N LEU A 4 -7.91 -2.61 10.05
CA LEU A 4 -7.45 -3.93 10.49
C LEU A 4 -7.81 -4.20 11.97
N THR A 5 -7.82 -3.15 12.79
CA THR A 5 -8.16 -3.22 14.22
C THR A 5 -9.67 -3.18 14.51
N ASP A 6 -10.52 -2.99 13.49
CA ASP A 6 -11.97 -3.05 13.68
C ASP A 6 -12.38 -4.48 14.06
N LYS A 7 -13.31 -4.60 15.02
CA LYS A 7 -13.75 -5.91 15.55
C LYS A 7 -14.33 -6.85 14.49
N ASP A 8 -14.94 -6.27 13.46
CA ASP A 8 -15.59 -7.00 12.38
C ASP A 8 -14.67 -7.18 11.16
N TYR A 9 -13.39 -6.81 11.26
CA TYR A 9 -12.43 -6.96 10.18
C TYR A 9 -12.25 -8.44 9.79
N GLN A 10 -12.27 -8.70 8.49
CA GLN A 10 -11.95 -9.99 7.91
C GLN A 10 -11.13 -9.80 6.63
N LEU A 11 -10.04 -10.56 6.50
CA LEU A 11 -9.34 -10.68 5.23
C LEU A 11 -10.02 -11.78 4.39
N TYR A 12 -10.83 -11.37 3.42
CA TYR A 12 -11.57 -12.31 2.57
C TYR A 12 -10.70 -12.92 1.46
N THR A 13 -10.99 -14.18 1.15
CA THR A 13 -10.47 -14.87 -0.03
C THR A 13 -11.52 -14.93 -1.13
N ILE A 14 -11.11 -14.55 -2.33
CA ILE A 14 -11.92 -14.52 -3.54
C ILE A 14 -11.46 -15.64 -4.47
N GLU A 15 -12.36 -16.56 -4.83
CA GLU A 15 -12.09 -17.55 -5.89
C GLU A 15 -12.35 -16.89 -7.25
N ALA A 16 -11.30 -16.77 -8.07
CA ALA A 16 -11.41 -16.19 -9.40
C ALA A 16 -12.19 -17.11 -10.36
N PHE A 17 -13.14 -16.57 -11.13
CA PHE A 17 -13.91 -17.37 -12.10
C PHE A 17 -14.04 -16.72 -13.48
N ALA A 18 -13.75 -15.43 -13.63
CA ALA A 18 -13.73 -14.76 -14.94
C ALA A 18 -12.66 -13.67 -14.99
N SER A 19 -12.18 -13.39 -16.20
CA SER A 19 -11.23 -12.33 -16.49
C SER A 19 -11.92 -11.23 -17.31
N ASN A 20 -11.70 -9.98 -16.91
CA ASN A 20 -12.10 -8.79 -17.68
C ASN A 20 -10.91 -8.23 -18.49
N GLY A 21 -9.77 -8.92 -18.50
CA GLY A 21 -8.55 -8.51 -19.20
C GLY A 21 -7.51 -7.82 -18.30
N LEU A 22 -6.31 -7.66 -18.86
CA LEU A 22 -5.22 -6.94 -18.21
C LEU A 22 -5.55 -5.45 -18.11
N LEU A 23 -5.16 -4.82 -17.01
CA LEU A 23 -5.23 -3.38 -16.90
C LEU A 23 -4.09 -2.72 -17.67
N ASP A 24 -4.42 -1.61 -18.34
CA ASP A 24 -3.43 -0.77 -18.98
C ASP A 24 -2.53 -0.09 -17.94
N GLY A 25 -1.23 -0.17 -18.18
CA GLY A 25 -0.24 0.48 -17.34
C GLY A 25 -0.01 -0.26 -16.02
N GLY A 26 1.04 -1.06 -15.99
CA GLY A 26 1.67 -1.62 -14.80
C GLY A 26 2.79 -2.56 -15.24
N THR A 27 3.96 -2.50 -14.61
CA THR A 27 5.07 -3.42 -14.94
C THR A 27 4.76 -4.86 -14.49
N THR A 28 3.82 -5.01 -13.56
CA THR A 28 3.35 -6.28 -12.98
C THR A 28 2.17 -6.92 -13.72
N GLN A 29 1.67 -6.28 -14.79
CA GLN A 29 0.51 -6.74 -15.59
C GLN A 29 -0.70 -7.18 -14.73
N PRO A 30 -1.24 -6.29 -13.88
CA PRO A 30 -2.38 -6.64 -13.03
C PRO A 30 -3.61 -7.00 -13.87
N LEU A 31 -4.40 -7.95 -13.39
CA LEU A 31 -5.57 -8.50 -14.09
C LEU A 31 -6.86 -8.04 -13.40
N SER A 32 -7.81 -7.53 -14.17
CA SER A 32 -9.18 -7.33 -13.67
C SER A 32 -9.94 -8.64 -13.75
N ILE A 33 -10.53 -9.07 -12.63
CA ILE A 33 -11.26 -10.34 -12.54
C ILE A 33 -12.64 -10.16 -11.90
N ARG A 34 -13.48 -11.17 -12.10
CA ARG A 34 -14.63 -11.45 -11.25
C ARG A 34 -14.37 -12.70 -10.44
N GLY A 35 -14.83 -12.70 -9.20
CA GLY A 35 -14.66 -13.81 -8.29
C GLY A 35 -15.77 -13.90 -7.27
N VAL A 36 -15.79 -15.01 -6.54
CA VAL A 36 -16.74 -15.26 -5.44
C VAL A 36 -16.02 -15.18 -4.11
N ASN A 37 -16.57 -14.41 -3.17
CA ASN A 37 -16.10 -14.43 -1.79
C ASN A 37 -16.38 -15.82 -1.19
N MET A 38 -15.34 -16.53 -0.79
CA MET A 38 -15.47 -17.92 -0.31
C MET A 38 -16.17 -18.01 1.06
N THR A 39 -16.26 -16.90 1.79
CA THR A 39 -16.92 -16.84 3.10
C THR A 39 -18.38 -16.43 2.97
N THR A 40 -18.68 -15.37 2.22
CA THR A 40 -20.04 -14.82 2.13
C THR A 40 -20.83 -15.36 0.92
N GLY A 41 -20.15 -15.86 -0.10
CA GLY A 41 -20.75 -16.26 -1.37
C GLY A 41 -21.00 -15.11 -2.35
N ASP A 42 -20.64 -13.87 -2.01
CA ASP A 42 -20.91 -12.69 -2.84
C ASP A 42 -20.11 -12.69 -4.16
N ARG A 43 -20.74 -12.23 -5.25
CA ARG A 43 -20.19 -12.23 -6.63
C ARG A 43 -20.26 -10.88 -7.35
N ASP A 44 -20.70 -9.83 -6.66
CA ASP A 44 -21.10 -8.56 -7.27
C ASP A 44 -19.97 -7.54 -7.41
N HIS A 45 -18.72 -7.99 -7.35
CA HIS A 45 -17.55 -7.11 -7.33
C HIS A 45 -16.52 -7.53 -8.37
N ASN A 46 -15.88 -6.52 -8.95
CA ASN A 46 -14.65 -6.68 -9.70
C ASN A 46 -13.47 -6.55 -8.73
N TYR A 47 -12.43 -7.33 -8.97
CA TYR A 47 -11.20 -7.30 -8.19
C TYR A 47 -10.02 -7.11 -9.11
N ILE A 48 -8.96 -6.48 -8.59
CA ILE A 48 -7.68 -6.37 -9.26
C ILE A 48 -6.74 -7.38 -8.65
N LEU A 49 -6.29 -8.32 -9.47
CA LEU A 49 -5.32 -9.35 -9.15
C LEU A 49 -3.90 -8.87 -9.48
N LYS A 50 -3.00 -9.07 -8.52
CA LYS A 50 -1.56 -8.93 -8.74
C LYS A 50 -0.90 -10.30 -8.66
N TRP A 51 -0.26 -10.72 -9.76
CA TRP A 51 0.33 -12.06 -9.87
C TRP A 51 1.51 -12.23 -8.92
N ARG A 52 1.45 -13.25 -8.04
CA ARG A 52 2.58 -13.64 -7.18
C ARG A 52 3.80 -14.13 -7.96
N SER A 53 3.68 -14.35 -9.26
CA SER A 53 4.78 -14.79 -10.13
C SER A 53 5.26 -13.71 -11.10
N SER A 54 4.72 -12.48 -11.01
CA SER A 54 5.28 -11.40 -11.81
C SER A 54 6.75 -11.19 -11.43
N THR A 55 7.57 -10.71 -12.35
CA THR A 55 9.03 -10.54 -12.17
C THR A 55 9.43 -9.64 -10.99
N ARG A 56 8.44 -9.05 -10.29
CA ARG A 56 8.57 -8.22 -9.10
C ARG A 56 7.68 -8.66 -7.94
N LEU A 57 6.91 -9.74 -7.99
CA LEU A 57 6.16 -10.21 -6.83
C LEU A 57 6.78 -11.52 -6.35
N SER A 58 7.56 -11.46 -5.28
CA SER A 58 7.78 -12.60 -4.41
C SER A 58 6.68 -12.58 -3.34
N VAL A 59 6.58 -13.65 -2.55
CA VAL A 59 5.77 -13.65 -1.31
C VAL A 59 6.06 -12.41 -0.46
N ASP A 60 7.28 -11.88 -0.51
CA ASP A 60 7.62 -10.65 0.19
C ASP A 60 6.82 -9.43 -0.26
N ASN A 61 6.61 -9.26 -1.56
CA ASN A 61 5.92 -8.07 -2.06
C ASN A 61 4.41 -8.17 -1.84
N MET A 62 3.86 -9.39 -1.80
CA MET A 62 2.51 -9.60 -1.28
C MET A 62 2.40 -9.22 0.21
N THR A 63 3.38 -9.61 1.05
CA THR A 63 3.40 -9.19 2.45
C THR A 63 3.50 -7.67 2.59
N ASN A 64 4.34 -7.02 1.78
CA ASN A 64 4.50 -5.56 1.80
C ASN A 64 3.19 -4.86 1.39
N GLU A 65 2.51 -5.35 0.36
CA GLU A 65 1.21 -4.84 -0.08
C GLU A 65 0.15 -4.94 1.02
N LEU A 66 0.01 -6.12 1.65
CA LEU A 66 -0.97 -6.31 2.72
C LEU A 66 -0.70 -5.39 3.91
N ILE A 67 0.53 -5.40 4.44
CA ILE A 67 0.88 -4.58 5.60
C ILE A 67 0.80 -3.10 5.26
N GLY A 68 1.29 -2.68 4.08
CA GLY A 68 1.22 -1.30 3.63
C GLY A 68 -0.21 -0.78 3.48
N ALA A 69 -1.11 -1.58 2.88
CA ALA A 69 -2.52 -1.25 2.77
C ALA A 69 -3.20 -1.18 4.15
N TRP A 70 -2.90 -2.12 5.05
CA TRP A 70 -3.44 -2.08 6.42
C TRP A 70 -2.99 -0.87 7.21
N ILE A 71 -1.71 -0.51 7.15
CA ILE A 71 -1.20 0.72 7.78
C ILE A 71 -1.91 1.95 7.18
N ALA A 72 -2.07 2.02 5.86
CA ALA A 72 -2.78 3.13 5.21
C ALA A 72 -4.23 3.26 5.71
N LEU A 73 -4.98 2.15 5.74
CA LEU A 73 -6.36 2.11 6.25
C LEU A 73 -6.43 2.51 7.73
N GLU A 74 -5.52 2.01 8.55
CA GLU A 74 -5.46 2.29 9.99
C GLU A 74 -5.28 3.80 10.26
N LEU A 75 -4.46 4.45 9.42
CA LEU A 75 -4.16 5.90 9.47
C LEU A 75 -5.21 6.79 8.79
N ASP A 76 -6.34 6.21 8.34
CA ASP A 76 -7.41 6.87 7.59
C ASP A 76 -6.99 7.40 6.21
N ILE A 77 -5.95 6.83 5.59
CA ILE A 77 -5.59 7.12 4.21
C ILE A 77 -6.53 6.32 3.30
N VAL A 78 -7.10 6.98 2.29
CA VAL A 78 -7.95 6.28 1.33
C VAL A 78 -7.09 5.42 0.42
N CYS A 79 -7.34 4.11 0.45
CA CYS A 79 -6.74 3.16 -0.47
C CYS A 79 -7.77 2.11 -0.89
N VAL A 80 -7.37 1.21 -1.79
CA VAL A 80 -8.20 0.03 -2.12
C VAL A 80 -8.16 -0.97 -0.98
N GLU A 81 -9.32 -1.60 -0.74
CA GLU A 81 -9.45 -2.65 0.27
C GLU A 81 -8.69 -3.91 -0.20
N PRO A 82 -7.79 -4.47 0.62
CA PRO A 82 -7.02 -5.66 0.26
C PRO A 82 -7.84 -6.95 0.38
N PHE A 83 -7.58 -7.88 -0.54
CA PHE A 83 -8.19 -9.22 -0.59
C PHE A 83 -7.12 -10.26 -0.89
N LEU A 84 -7.39 -11.52 -0.55
CA LEU A 84 -6.69 -12.66 -1.12
C LEU A 84 -7.45 -13.13 -2.36
N ILE A 85 -6.74 -13.47 -3.42
CA ILE A 85 -7.34 -14.07 -4.62
C ILE A 85 -6.75 -15.45 -4.82
N ASN A 86 -7.60 -16.47 -4.81
CA ASN A 86 -7.22 -17.82 -5.17
C ASN A 86 -7.34 -18.02 -6.69
N ILE A 87 -6.26 -18.51 -7.30
CA ILE A 87 -6.18 -18.87 -8.70
C ILE A 87 -6.12 -20.39 -8.79
N SER A 88 -7.21 -21.03 -9.22
CA SER A 88 -7.28 -22.48 -9.38
C SER A 88 -6.78 -22.95 -10.75
N ASP A 89 -6.39 -24.22 -10.86
CA ASP A 89 -6.06 -24.86 -12.14
C ASP A 89 -7.20 -24.68 -13.16
N GLN A 90 -8.45 -24.80 -12.69
CA GLN A 90 -9.62 -24.60 -13.53
C GLN A 90 -9.72 -23.19 -14.10
N PHE A 91 -9.42 -22.16 -13.31
CA PHE A 91 -9.39 -20.78 -13.80
C PHE A 91 -8.30 -20.62 -14.87
N VAL A 92 -7.11 -21.17 -14.63
CA VAL A 92 -6.00 -21.12 -15.59
C VAL A 92 -6.38 -21.81 -16.90
N GLU A 93 -6.85 -23.04 -16.85
CA GLU A 93 -7.17 -23.85 -18.04
C GLU A 93 -8.38 -23.34 -18.82
N LYS A 94 -9.42 -22.83 -18.15
CA LYS A 94 -10.69 -22.48 -18.81
C LYS A 94 -10.85 -21.00 -19.10
N VAL A 95 -10.20 -20.13 -18.33
CA VAL A 95 -10.37 -18.67 -18.44
C VAL A 95 -9.14 -18.02 -19.06
N MET A 96 -7.95 -18.43 -18.64
CA MET A 96 -6.71 -17.77 -19.04
C MET A 96 -6.04 -18.39 -20.27
N THR A 97 -6.46 -19.57 -20.73
CA THR A 97 -5.97 -20.15 -21.98
C THR A 97 -6.16 -19.17 -23.14
N ASP A 98 -5.09 -18.98 -23.92
CA ASP A 98 -4.98 -18.00 -25.01
C ASP A 98 -5.15 -16.53 -24.61
N GLN A 99 -5.28 -16.22 -23.31
CA GLN A 99 -5.31 -14.84 -22.81
C GLN A 99 -3.91 -14.29 -22.56
N PRO A 100 -3.71 -12.98 -22.75
CA PRO A 100 -2.54 -12.29 -22.20
C PRO A 100 -2.41 -12.56 -20.70
N GLY A 101 -1.23 -13.00 -20.28
CA GLY A 101 -0.96 -13.33 -18.87
C GLY A 101 -1.14 -14.81 -18.49
N TYR A 102 -1.50 -15.71 -19.42
CA TYR A 102 -1.62 -17.16 -19.16
C TYR A 102 -0.41 -17.75 -18.40
N LYS A 103 0.82 -17.42 -18.82
CA LYS A 103 2.05 -17.88 -18.16
C LYS A 103 2.16 -17.41 -16.71
N PHE A 104 1.78 -16.16 -16.42
CA PHE A 104 1.74 -15.66 -15.05
C PHE A 104 0.68 -16.39 -14.24
N ALA A 105 -0.50 -16.63 -14.82
CA ALA A 105 -1.57 -17.39 -14.17
C ALA A 105 -1.11 -18.82 -13.81
N GLN A 106 -0.45 -19.55 -14.73
CA GLN A 106 0.10 -20.89 -14.48
C GLN A 106 1.09 -20.91 -13.31
N GLN A 107 1.94 -19.88 -13.19
CA GLN A 107 2.94 -19.80 -12.12
C GLN A 107 2.37 -19.24 -10.81
N SER A 108 1.17 -18.66 -10.88
CA SER A 108 0.48 -18.01 -9.77
C SER A 108 -0.67 -18.85 -9.20
N ILE A 109 -0.80 -20.14 -9.54
CA ILE A 109 -1.82 -21.03 -8.97
C ILE A 109 -1.74 -21.04 -7.43
N GLY A 110 -2.87 -20.80 -6.77
CA GLY A 110 -2.99 -20.63 -5.32
C GLY A 110 -3.26 -19.17 -4.93
N ILE A 111 -2.83 -18.80 -3.73
CA ILE A 111 -3.11 -17.49 -3.14
C ILE A 111 -2.22 -16.41 -3.75
N ASN A 112 -2.87 -15.30 -4.08
CA ASN A 112 -2.28 -14.07 -4.59
C ASN A 112 -2.83 -12.87 -3.84
N PHE A 113 -2.12 -11.74 -3.94
CA PHE A 113 -2.67 -10.46 -3.51
C PHE A 113 -3.74 -9.97 -4.50
N GLY A 114 -4.80 -9.41 -3.95
CA GLY A 114 -5.80 -8.68 -4.69
C GLY A 114 -6.28 -7.45 -3.97
N SER A 115 -7.07 -6.65 -4.68
CA SER A 115 -7.79 -5.54 -4.07
C SER A 115 -9.16 -5.36 -4.73
N LYS A 116 -10.10 -4.74 -4.02
CA LYS A 116 -11.37 -4.35 -4.62
C LYS A 116 -11.13 -3.34 -5.73
N TYR A 117 -11.71 -3.57 -6.90
CA TYR A 117 -11.65 -2.59 -7.98
C TYR A 117 -12.33 -1.29 -7.54
N MET A 118 -11.67 -0.16 -7.80
CA MET A 118 -12.19 1.16 -7.48
C MET A 118 -12.42 1.96 -8.77
N GLU A 119 -13.68 2.24 -9.05
CA GLU A 119 -14.09 3.08 -10.17
C GLU A 119 -13.85 4.57 -9.90
N GLY A 120 -13.73 5.36 -10.98
CA GLY A 120 -13.66 6.82 -10.90
C GLY A 120 -12.32 7.36 -10.39
N LEU A 121 -11.24 6.59 -10.50
CA LEU A 121 -9.89 7.03 -10.14
C LEU A 121 -9.28 7.87 -11.27
N PHE A 122 -8.89 9.10 -10.94
CA PHE A 122 -8.14 9.97 -11.83
C PHE A 122 -6.69 10.04 -11.38
N PRO A 123 -5.69 9.79 -12.24
CA PRO A 123 -4.29 9.90 -11.84
C PRO A 123 -3.99 11.29 -11.25
N PHE A 124 -3.22 11.32 -10.16
CA PHE A 124 -2.71 12.58 -9.63
C PHE A 124 -1.83 13.27 -10.67
N ILE A 125 -2.01 14.57 -10.84
CA ILE A 125 -1.16 15.41 -11.68
C ILE A 125 -0.60 16.51 -10.78
N ASN A 126 0.72 16.74 -10.86
CA ASN A 126 1.50 17.64 -10.00
C ASN A 126 1.17 19.14 -10.15
N GLN A 127 -0.03 19.47 -10.66
CA GLN A 127 -0.57 20.82 -10.83
C GLN A 127 -1.83 21.03 -9.98
N TYR A 128 -2.23 20.04 -9.19
CA TYR A 128 -3.42 20.15 -8.36
C TYR A 128 -3.12 21.00 -7.11
N ASN A 129 -3.85 22.11 -6.97
CA ASN A 129 -3.90 22.89 -5.75
C ASN A 129 -5.07 22.41 -4.89
N PRO A 130 -4.83 21.99 -3.63
CA PRO A 130 -5.93 21.65 -2.75
C PRO A 130 -6.81 22.84 -2.47
N LYS A 131 -8.10 22.56 -2.40
CA LYS A 131 -9.17 23.54 -2.29
C LYS A 131 -9.49 23.86 -0.82
N ASN A 132 -9.07 23.01 0.11
CA ASN A 132 -9.39 23.14 1.53
C ASN A 132 -8.31 22.51 2.44
N ILE A 133 -8.45 22.78 3.73
CA ILE A 133 -7.54 22.29 4.79
C ILE A 133 -7.54 20.76 4.92
N ASP A 134 -8.67 20.10 4.66
CA ASP A 134 -8.77 18.64 4.75
C ASP A 134 -7.90 17.95 3.70
N GLN A 135 -7.83 18.52 2.50
CA GLN A 135 -6.96 18.02 1.44
C GLN A 135 -5.48 18.27 1.76
N VAL A 136 -5.15 19.42 2.35
CA VAL A 136 -3.80 19.71 2.86
C VAL A 136 -3.39 18.64 3.89
N GLN A 137 -4.29 18.31 4.82
CA GLN A 137 -4.04 17.32 5.87
C GLN A 137 -3.95 15.89 5.31
N GLN A 138 -4.79 15.53 4.33
CA GLN A 138 -4.69 14.24 3.63
C GLN A 138 -3.34 14.08 2.93
N ALA A 139 -2.91 15.12 2.21
CA ALA A 139 -1.63 15.10 1.52
C ALA A 139 -0.46 14.99 2.50
N MET A 140 -0.54 15.68 3.64
CA MET A 140 0.46 15.56 4.71
C MET A 140 0.47 14.14 5.28
N MET A 141 -0.70 13.54 5.53
CA MET A 141 -0.79 12.19 6.08
C MET A 141 -0.17 11.16 5.12
N ILE A 142 -0.38 11.30 3.81
CA ILE A 142 0.26 10.45 2.79
C ILE A 142 1.78 10.64 2.79
N PHE A 143 2.26 11.89 2.84
CA PHE A 143 3.70 12.16 2.91
C PHE A 143 4.34 11.56 4.16
N VAL A 144 3.71 11.73 5.34
CA VAL A 144 4.15 11.11 6.60
C VAL A 144 4.15 9.60 6.49
N PHE A 145 3.10 9.00 5.93
CA PHE A 145 3.01 7.56 5.72
C PHE A 145 4.15 7.05 4.84
N ASP A 146 4.39 7.66 3.68
CA ASP A 146 5.43 7.19 2.76
C ASP A 146 6.83 7.32 3.36
N MET A 147 7.10 8.33 4.22
CA MET A 147 8.34 8.41 4.99
C MET A 147 8.40 7.33 6.08
N PHE A 148 7.30 7.11 6.79
CA PHE A 148 7.20 6.16 7.89
C PHE A 148 7.41 4.72 7.42
N VAL A 149 6.76 4.32 6.33
CA VAL A 149 6.90 2.98 5.75
C VAL A 149 8.08 2.87 4.78
N ASP A 150 8.83 3.94 4.53
CA ASP A 150 9.96 3.97 3.58
C ASP A 150 9.54 3.48 2.18
N ASN A 151 8.51 4.12 1.63
CA ASN A 151 7.95 3.79 0.32
C ASN A 151 8.84 4.31 -0.81
N GLY A 152 9.70 3.43 -1.33
CA GLY A 152 10.68 3.78 -2.35
C GLY A 152 10.11 4.09 -3.74
N ASP A 153 8.83 3.82 -4.01
CA ASP A 153 8.23 4.03 -5.34
C ASP A 153 7.61 5.43 -5.48
N ARG A 154 7.21 6.05 -4.37
CA ARG A 154 6.49 7.33 -4.40
C ARG A 154 7.38 8.48 -4.88
N GLY A 155 7.34 8.76 -6.17
CA GLY A 155 8.18 9.77 -6.83
C GLY A 155 9.26 9.19 -7.75
N GLN A 156 9.34 7.87 -7.88
CA GLN A 156 10.26 7.16 -8.78
C GLN A 156 9.49 6.50 -9.93
N GLY A 157 8.81 7.31 -10.75
CA GLY A 157 8.01 6.83 -11.88
C GLY A 157 6.51 6.99 -11.64
N LYS A 158 5.79 5.87 -11.48
CA LYS A 158 4.34 5.92 -11.22
C LYS A 158 4.10 6.32 -9.79
N MET A 159 3.38 7.42 -9.58
CA MET A 159 3.11 7.93 -8.24
C MET A 159 2.16 7.03 -7.44
N ASN A 160 1.41 6.14 -8.10
CA ASN A 160 0.32 5.35 -7.52
C ASN A 160 -0.59 6.16 -6.58
N LEU A 161 -0.81 7.43 -6.97
CA LEU A 161 -1.58 8.43 -6.26
C LEU A 161 -2.65 8.92 -7.23
N PHE A 162 -3.88 8.97 -6.75
CA PHE A 162 -5.08 9.24 -7.54
C PHE A 162 -6.00 10.19 -6.81
N TRP A 163 -6.99 10.69 -7.53
CA TRP A 163 -8.08 11.50 -7.06
C TRP A 163 -9.41 10.79 -7.27
N ARG A 164 -10.27 10.87 -6.26
CA ARG A 164 -11.67 10.48 -6.36
C ARG A 164 -12.50 11.26 -5.33
N ASP A 165 -13.59 11.86 -5.79
CA ASP A 165 -14.57 12.55 -4.93
C ASP A 165 -13.91 13.50 -3.91
N ASP A 166 -13.02 14.38 -4.40
CA ASP A 166 -12.24 15.35 -3.61
C ASP A 166 -11.31 14.74 -2.53
N ARG A 167 -10.98 13.45 -2.63
CA ARG A 167 -10.02 12.77 -1.77
C ARG A 167 -8.84 12.21 -2.56
N TYR A 168 -7.68 12.20 -1.91
CA TYR A 168 -6.52 11.48 -2.40
C TYR A 168 -6.71 9.98 -2.17
N VAL A 169 -6.39 9.18 -3.17
CA VAL A 169 -6.38 7.71 -3.07
C VAL A 169 -4.97 7.21 -3.37
N VAL A 170 -4.39 6.46 -2.44
CA VAL A 170 -3.12 5.75 -2.66
C VAL A 170 -3.39 4.32 -3.07
N LEU A 171 -2.63 3.84 -4.03
CA LEU A 171 -2.57 2.44 -4.41
C LEU A 171 -1.12 1.97 -4.32
N ASP A 172 -0.94 0.66 -4.46
CA ASP A 172 0.33 0.00 -4.73
C ASP A 172 1.39 0.25 -3.64
N HIS A 173 1.39 -0.63 -2.65
CA HIS A 173 2.33 -0.60 -1.53
C HIS A 173 3.44 -1.66 -1.67
N GLU A 174 3.66 -2.22 -2.86
CA GLU A 174 4.65 -3.30 -3.08
C GLU A 174 6.08 -2.89 -2.68
N MET A 175 6.41 -1.61 -2.85
CA MET A 175 7.71 -1.01 -2.52
C MET A 175 7.75 -0.33 -1.14
N ALA A 176 6.73 -0.53 -0.30
CA ALA A 176 6.84 -0.22 1.11
C ALA A 176 7.96 -1.05 1.75
N PHE A 177 8.58 -0.50 2.79
CA PHE A 177 9.68 -1.09 3.55
C PHE A 177 10.95 -1.29 2.70
N SER A 178 11.24 -0.31 1.83
CA SER A 178 12.35 -0.41 0.87
C SER A 178 13.72 -0.61 1.54
N PHE A 179 13.91 -0.15 2.79
CA PHE A 179 15.10 -0.45 3.59
C PHE A 179 15.44 -1.95 3.69
N LEU A 180 14.46 -2.87 3.59
CA LEU A 180 14.72 -4.31 3.62
C LEU A 180 15.53 -4.79 2.41
N GLN A 181 15.52 -4.03 1.31
CA GLN A 181 16.24 -4.36 0.07
C GLN A 181 17.66 -3.79 0.06
N LEU A 182 18.01 -2.92 1.02
CA LEU A 182 19.33 -2.29 1.12
C LEU A 182 20.32 -3.23 1.82
N LEU A 183 21.33 -3.69 1.10
CA LEU A 183 22.43 -4.50 1.68
C LEU A 183 23.38 -3.66 2.56
N PHE A 184 23.55 -2.38 2.23
CA PHE A 184 24.39 -1.42 2.95
C PHE A 184 23.70 -0.06 2.97
N GLY A 185 24.11 0.81 3.90
CA GLY A 185 23.62 2.20 3.94
C GLY A 185 22.19 2.37 4.46
N GLN A 186 21.62 1.34 5.09
CA GLN A 186 20.36 1.49 5.82
C GLN A 186 20.51 2.62 6.86
N ASN A 187 19.56 3.54 6.88
CA ASN A 187 19.50 4.55 7.93
C ASN A 187 19.22 3.87 9.29
N PRO A 188 20.19 3.86 10.24
CA PRO A 188 20.00 3.22 11.55
C PRO A 188 19.06 4.04 12.45
N HIS A 189 18.75 5.27 12.06
CA HIS A 189 17.87 6.19 12.78
C HIS A 189 16.77 6.68 11.83
N PRO A 190 15.76 5.84 11.52
CA PRO A 190 14.72 6.15 10.52
C PRO A 190 13.90 7.42 10.83
N TRP A 191 13.91 7.90 12.07
CA TRP A 191 13.31 9.18 12.44
C TRP A 191 14.14 10.40 11.97
N LEU A 192 15.39 10.21 11.54
CA LEU A 192 16.27 11.21 10.93
C LEU A 192 16.23 11.09 9.40
N ILE A 193 15.11 11.51 8.80
CA ILE A 193 14.85 11.39 7.36
C ILE A 193 15.73 12.28 6.46
N GLU A 194 16.49 13.23 7.00
CA GLU A 194 17.49 13.99 6.25
C GLU A 194 18.54 13.10 5.53
N LYS A 195 18.71 11.85 6.00
CA LYS A 195 19.60 10.86 5.37
C LYS A 195 18.96 10.14 4.19
N ASP A 196 17.63 10.16 4.10
CA ASP A 196 16.83 9.48 3.09
C ASP A 196 16.32 10.50 2.04
N VAL A 197 17.25 11.31 1.53
CA VAL A 197 16.99 12.48 0.68
C VAL A 197 16.12 12.17 -0.54
N ASP A 198 16.39 11.05 -1.21
CA ASP A 198 15.68 10.65 -2.41
C ASP A 198 14.22 10.29 -2.15
N LEU A 199 13.91 9.84 -0.92
CA LEU A 199 12.57 9.43 -0.51
C LEU A 199 11.61 10.64 -0.49
N TYR A 200 12.05 11.76 0.08
CA TYR A 200 11.19 12.94 0.19
C TYR A 200 11.34 13.94 -0.96
N LYS A 201 12.54 14.16 -1.51
CA LYS A 201 12.76 15.23 -2.51
C LYS A 201 11.96 15.04 -3.80
N LYS A 202 11.73 13.80 -4.20
CA LYS A 202 10.96 13.45 -5.41
C LYS A 202 9.48 13.22 -5.12
N HIS A 203 9.07 13.32 -3.86
CA HIS A 203 7.71 13.03 -3.48
C HIS A 203 6.75 14.05 -4.13
N PRO A 204 5.69 13.59 -4.83
CA PRO A 204 4.84 14.47 -5.64
C PRO A 204 4.10 15.53 -4.82
N LEU A 205 3.85 15.26 -3.54
CA LEU A 205 3.17 16.21 -2.64
C LEU A 205 4.11 17.23 -1.98
N LEU A 206 5.44 17.09 -2.09
CA LEU A 206 6.37 17.92 -1.33
C LEU A 206 6.25 19.41 -1.68
N LEU A 207 6.28 19.75 -2.98
CA LEU A 207 6.20 21.14 -3.43
C LEU A 207 4.92 21.81 -2.94
N PHE A 208 3.81 21.08 -2.98
CA PHE A 208 2.54 21.55 -2.46
C PHE A 208 2.64 21.77 -0.93
N LEU A 209 3.13 20.79 -0.17
CA LEU A 209 3.20 20.87 1.29
C LEU A 209 4.05 22.03 1.79
N LYS A 210 5.17 22.35 1.11
CA LYS A 210 6.02 23.52 1.39
C LYS A 210 5.28 24.86 1.31
N ASN A 211 4.24 24.94 0.47
CA ASN A 211 3.45 26.14 0.25
C ASN A 211 2.14 26.14 1.06
N SER A 212 2.04 25.28 2.07
CA SER A 212 0.85 25.09 2.89
C SER A 212 1.20 25.07 4.39
N THR A 213 0.18 24.95 5.25
CA THR A 213 0.33 24.93 6.71
C THR A 213 -0.35 23.69 7.32
N PRO A 214 0.13 22.47 7.02
CA PRO A 214 -0.46 21.25 7.54
C PRO A 214 -0.19 21.10 9.05
N ASP A 215 -1.06 20.38 9.75
CA ASP A 215 -0.80 19.97 11.13
C ASP A 215 0.04 18.67 11.14
N ILE A 216 1.36 18.84 11.17
CA ILE A 216 2.31 17.72 11.20
C ILE A 216 2.16 16.90 12.48
N ASN A 217 1.92 17.54 13.62
CA ASN A 217 1.78 16.85 14.90
C ASN A 217 0.58 15.90 14.85
N ALA A 218 -0.57 16.36 14.36
CA ALA A 218 -1.75 15.52 14.21
C ALA A 218 -1.50 14.29 13.31
N CYS A 219 -0.75 14.44 12.20
CA CYS A 219 -0.39 13.30 11.35
C CYS A 219 0.56 12.33 12.04
N VAL A 220 1.58 12.82 12.73
CA VAL A 220 2.57 11.95 13.38
C VAL A 220 1.99 11.26 14.61
N GLU A 221 1.13 11.91 15.39
CA GLU A 221 0.43 11.28 16.52
C GLU A 221 -0.44 10.10 16.07
N LYS A 222 -1.04 10.15 14.87
CA LYS A 222 -1.77 8.99 14.30
C LYS A 222 -0.90 7.75 14.12
N LEU A 223 0.43 7.88 13.96
CA LEU A 223 1.31 6.72 13.84
C LEU A 223 1.28 5.83 15.09
N THR A 224 0.87 6.36 16.25
CA THR A 224 0.67 5.58 17.49
C THR A 224 -0.46 4.55 17.41
N LEU A 225 -1.32 4.63 16.38
CA LEU A 225 -2.30 3.58 16.06
C LEU A 225 -1.61 2.28 15.61
N ILE A 226 -0.39 2.37 15.07
CA ILE A 226 0.44 1.22 14.68
C ILE A 226 1.16 0.67 15.93
N ASN A 227 0.37 0.19 16.88
CA ASN A 227 0.81 -0.33 18.18
C ASN A 227 0.71 -1.87 18.24
N ASP A 228 0.91 -2.45 19.43
CA ASP A 228 0.85 -3.91 19.61
C ASP A 228 -0.50 -4.53 19.25
N HIS A 229 -1.62 -3.80 19.42
CA HIS A 229 -2.92 -4.31 18.99
C HIS A 229 -2.98 -4.46 17.47
N PHE A 230 -2.51 -3.46 16.73
CA PHE A 230 -2.39 -3.54 15.27
C PHE A 230 -1.53 -4.74 14.84
N TRP A 231 -0.35 -4.91 15.43
CA TRP A 231 0.54 -6.03 15.08
C TRP A 231 -0.05 -7.40 15.44
N ASN A 232 -0.79 -7.52 16.54
CA ASN A 232 -1.51 -8.75 16.87
C ASN A 232 -2.57 -9.08 15.80
N CYS A 233 -3.27 -8.07 15.27
CA CYS A 233 -4.20 -8.25 14.16
C CYS A 233 -3.48 -8.61 12.85
N VAL A 234 -2.29 -8.04 12.58
CA VAL A 234 -1.44 -8.46 11.45
C VAL A 234 -1.10 -9.95 11.59
N ASP A 235 -0.64 -10.40 12.75
CA ASP A 235 -0.29 -11.81 12.99
C ASP A 235 -1.49 -12.76 12.85
N GLN A 236 -2.68 -12.30 13.21
CA GLN A 236 -3.92 -13.04 13.05
C GLN A 236 -4.29 -13.24 11.58
N TRP A 237 -4.24 -12.18 10.77
CA TRP A 237 -4.81 -12.16 9.42
C TRP A 237 -3.80 -12.40 8.30
N LEU A 238 -2.51 -12.22 8.55
CA LEU A 238 -1.49 -12.42 7.53
C LEU A 238 -1.37 -13.91 7.15
N PRO A 239 -1.41 -14.25 5.85
CA PRO A 239 -1.25 -15.64 5.39
C PRO A 239 0.02 -16.30 5.93
N ALA A 240 -0.05 -17.61 6.19
CA ALA A 240 1.07 -18.35 6.78
C ALA A 240 2.35 -18.26 5.92
N GLU A 241 2.22 -18.31 4.60
CA GLU A 241 3.33 -18.13 3.65
C GLU A 241 3.98 -16.75 3.72
N CYS A 242 3.22 -15.72 4.07
CA CYS A 242 3.69 -14.34 4.19
C CYS A 242 4.43 -14.07 5.52
N LYS A 243 4.37 -14.99 6.48
CA LYS A 243 5.02 -14.85 7.79
C LYS A 243 6.52 -15.12 7.66
N SER A 244 7.33 -14.13 8.02
CA SER A 244 8.80 -14.25 8.02
C SER A 244 9.44 -13.29 9.02
N GLU A 245 10.73 -13.48 9.30
CA GLU A 245 11.52 -12.64 10.20
C GLU A 245 11.56 -11.15 9.78
N LYS A 246 11.21 -10.84 8.52
CA LYS A 246 11.14 -9.45 8.06
C LYS A 246 10.07 -8.65 8.79
N ILE A 247 8.99 -9.29 9.24
CA ILE A 247 7.87 -8.62 9.92
C ILE A 247 8.37 -8.00 11.22
N GLU A 248 9.19 -8.73 11.97
CA GLU A 248 9.82 -8.20 13.19
C GLU A 248 10.77 -7.03 12.88
N LYS A 249 11.50 -7.08 11.76
CA LYS A 249 12.34 -5.95 11.31
C LYS A 249 11.49 -4.71 10.98
N ILE A 250 10.36 -4.90 10.28
CA ILE A 250 9.40 -3.83 9.99
C ILE A 250 8.86 -3.26 11.29
N LYS A 251 8.26 -4.10 12.15
CA LYS A 251 7.70 -3.73 13.45
C LYS A 251 8.71 -2.96 14.30
N SER A 252 9.92 -3.49 14.45
CA SER A 252 10.99 -2.84 15.23
C SER A 252 11.36 -1.47 14.66
N ARG A 253 11.48 -1.34 13.33
CA ARG A 253 11.84 -0.06 12.70
C ARG A 253 10.72 0.97 12.86
N LEU A 254 9.48 0.59 12.60
CA LEU A 254 8.33 1.48 12.73
C LEU A 254 8.12 1.93 14.19
N ASN A 255 8.23 1.02 15.15
CA ASN A 255 8.18 1.36 16.57
C ASN A 255 9.30 2.32 16.98
N SER A 256 10.50 2.21 16.37
CA SER A 256 11.58 3.15 16.63
C SER A 256 11.29 4.57 16.12
N VAL A 257 10.56 4.71 15.01
CA VAL A 257 10.09 6.02 14.53
C VAL A 257 9.05 6.60 15.50
N ILE A 258 8.07 5.80 15.93
CA ILE A 258 7.03 6.23 16.89
C ILE A 258 7.65 6.64 18.23
N ALA A 259 8.64 5.90 18.72
CA ALA A 259 9.36 6.21 19.95
C ALA A 259 10.16 7.52 19.87
N ASN A 260 10.57 7.94 18.67
CA ASN A 260 11.35 9.16 18.41
C ASN A 260 10.55 10.21 17.62
N ARG A 261 9.21 10.20 17.77
CA ARG A 261 8.30 11.00 16.93
C ARG A 261 8.53 12.51 17.02
N ASP A 262 8.95 13.03 18.16
CA ASP A 262 9.25 14.46 18.31
C ASP A 262 10.38 14.89 17.36
N ILE A 263 11.45 14.08 17.28
CA ILE A 263 12.56 14.30 16.35
C ILE A 263 12.08 14.13 14.91
N PHE A 264 11.23 13.15 14.64
CA PHE A 264 10.65 12.95 13.32
C PHE A 264 9.82 14.16 12.86
N ILE A 265 9.03 14.76 13.75
CA ILE A 265 8.29 16.02 13.52
C ILE A 265 9.25 17.16 13.20
N GLU A 266 10.34 17.32 13.97
CA GLU A 266 11.35 18.35 13.69
C GLU A 266 11.97 18.19 12.29
N GLN A 267 12.25 16.96 11.88
CA GLN A 267 12.81 16.65 10.56
C GLN A 267 11.83 16.97 9.43
N LEU A 268 10.56 16.60 9.59
CA LEU A 268 9.50 16.96 8.64
C LEU A 268 9.34 18.49 8.52
N ASN A 269 9.35 19.22 9.64
CA ASN A 269 9.31 20.69 9.63
C ASN A 269 10.50 21.29 8.87
N LYS A 270 11.72 20.80 9.11
CA LYS A 270 12.92 21.26 8.40
C LYS A 270 12.81 21.02 6.89
N ILE A 271 12.29 19.87 6.48
CA ILE A 271 12.09 19.55 5.06
C ILE A 271 11.08 20.52 4.44
N LEU A 272 9.95 20.80 5.11
CA LEU A 272 8.93 21.70 4.59
C LEU A 272 9.35 23.18 4.59
N ALA A 273 10.30 23.58 5.44
CA ALA A 273 10.85 24.93 5.49
C ALA A 273 12.02 25.18 4.50
N SER A 274 12.62 24.12 3.95
CA SER A 274 13.71 24.19 2.96
C SER A 274 13.23 24.59 1.56
#